data_AF-A0A2M7YRY7-F1
#
_entry.id   AF-A0A2M7YRY7-F1
#
_cell.length_a   1.000
_cell.length_b   1.000
_cell.length_c   1.000
_cell.angle_alpha   90.00
_cell.angle_beta   90.00
_cell.angle_gamma   90.00
#
_symmetry.space_group_name_H-M   'P 1'
#
loop_
_entity.id
_entity.type
_entity.pdbx_description
1 polymer ?
#
loop_
_entity_poly.entity_id
_entity_poly.type
_entity_poly.pdbx_seq_one_letter_code
_entity_poly.pdbx_strand_id
1 'polypeptide(L)'
;MRVIYLIPAAGVLALLFAAFKTSWVKKQDAGDEKMQTIAGHIHEGAMAFLNREYRVLAVFVVVVAALLAFGNAHEASSHPLIGLSFVLGALASGAAGFFGMKIATVANVRTTSAARTSLNKALGVAFSGGAVMGMVVVGLGV
;
A
#
# COMPACT_ATOMS: atom_id res chain seq x y z
N MET A 1 18.45 26.24 3.70
CA MET A 1 17.95 24.89 4.05
C MET A 1 18.65 23.88 3.17
N ARG A 2 19.29 22.85 3.73
CA ARG A 2 19.99 21.82 2.94
C ARG A 2 18.96 20.98 2.18
N VAL A 3 19.17 20.80 0.88
CA VAL A 3 18.31 20.04 -0.06
C VAL A 3 17.94 18.65 0.46
N ILE A 4 18.77 18.06 1.33
CA ILE A 4 18.57 16.74 1.93
C ILE A 4 17.25 16.59 2.72
N TYR A 5 16.71 17.68 3.30
CA TYR A 5 15.44 17.62 4.03
C TYR A 5 14.21 17.61 3.11
N LEU A 6 14.38 17.95 1.82
CA LEU A 6 13.28 17.92 0.85
C LEU A 6 12.86 16.49 0.50
N ILE A 7 13.77 15.53 0.60
CA ILE A 7 13.53 14.11 0.28
C ILE A 7 12.47 13.50 1.22
N PRO A 8 12.68 13.45 2.56
CA PRO A 8 11.66 12.93 3.47
C PRO A 8 10.41 13.81 3.49
N ALA A 9 10.54 15.13 3.28
CA ALA A 9 9.38 16.00 3.18
C ALA A 9 8.49 15.65 1.98
N ALA A 10 9.06 15.30 0.83
CA ALA A 10 8.32 14.85 -0.34
C ALA A 10 7.60 13.51 -0.07
N GLY A 11 8.25 12.58 0.63
CA GLY A 11 7.63 11.32 1.06
C GLY A 11 6.41 11.55 1.96
N VAL A 12 6.54 12.42 2.97
CA VAL A 12 5.43 12.79 3.85
C VAL A 12 4.29 13.46 3.07
N LEU A 13 4.59 14.38 2.15
CA LEU A 13 3.59 15.02 1.30
C LEU A 13 2.86 14.00 0.41
N ALA A 14 3.57 12.99 -0.11
CA ALA A 14 2.98 11.91 -0.88
C ALA A 14 1.95 11.11 -0.05
N LEU A 15 2.30 10.77 1.20
CA LEU A 15 1.39 10.06 2.11
C LEU A 15 0.17 10.91 2.48
N LEU A 16 0.35 12.21 2.72
CA LEU A 16 -0.76 13.13 2.97
C LEU A 16 -1.71 13.22 1.77
N PHE A 17 -1.16 13.32 0.56
CA PHE A 17 -1.95 13.31 -0.66
C PHE A 17 -2.71 11.99 -0.83
N ALA A 18 -2.06 10.85 -0.56
CA ALA A 18 -2.69 9.53 -0.60
C ALA A 18 -3.84 9.42 0.41
N ALA A 19 -3.69 9.94 1.63
CA ALA A 19 -4.73 9.97 2.65
C ALA A 19 -5.92 10.88 2.23
N PHE A 20 -5.63 12.03 1.65
CA PHE A 20 -6.64 12.93 1.10
C PHE A 20 -7.44 12.25 -0.03
N LYS A 21 -6.75 11.67 -1.02
CA LYS A 21 -7.41 10.97 -2.14
C LYS A 21 -8.18 9.74 -1.69
N THR A 22 -7.67 8.98 -0.73
CA THR A 22 -8.40 7.87 -0.09
C THR A 22 -9.73 8.34 0.49
N SER A 23 -9.70 9.46 1.20
CA SER A 23 -10.91 10.05 1.80
C SER A 23 -11.89 10.54 0.73
N TRP A 24 -11.39 11.12 -0.35
CA TRP A 24 -12.21 11.53 -1.49
C TRP A 24 -12.86 10.33 -2.20
N VAL A 25 -12.13 9.23 -2.43
CA VAL A 25 -12.67 8.00 -3.02
C VAL A 25 -13.76 7.43 -2.12
N LYS A 26 -13.51 7.31 -0.81
CA LYS A 26 -14.50 6.76 0.13
C LYS A 26 -15.85 7.51 0.14
N LYS A 27 -15.83 8.81 -0.16
CA LYS A 27 -17.03 9.66 -0.26
C LYS A 27 -17.83 9.46 -1.55
N GLN A 28 -17.29 8.78 -2.56
CA GLN A 28 -18.04 8.47 -3.77
C GLN A 28 -19.11 7.42 -3.48
N ASP A 29 -20.20 7.49 -4.25
CA ASP A 29 -21.33 6.58 -4.13
C ASP A 29 -20.90 5.11 -4.37
N ALA A 30 -21.22 4.24 -3.42
CA ALA A 30 -20.94 2.81 -3.47
C ALA A 30 -22.01 2.01 -4.25
N GLY A 31 -23.04 2.68 -4.77
CA GLY A 31 -24.10 2.06 -5.56
C GLY A 31 -25.16 1.38 -4.70
N ASP A 32 -25.92 0.49 -5.32
CA ASP A 32 -27.04 -0.20 -4.67
C ASP A 32 -26.59 -1.30 -3.68
N GLU A 33 -27.57 -1.86 -2.96
CA GLU A 33 -27.35 -2.89 -1.94
C GLU A 33 -26.66 -4.14 -2.48
N LYS A 34 -26.99 -4.55 -3.71
CA LYS A 34 -26.37 -5.71 -4.36
C LYS A 34 -24.90 -5.44 -4.66
N MET A 35 -24.58 -4.26 -5.17
CA MET A 35 -23.20 -3.83 -5.41
C MET A 35 -22.39 -3.78 -4.11
N GLN A 36 -22.95 -3.22 -3.04
CA GLN A 36 -22.29 -3.14 -1.74
C GLN A 36 -22.06 -4.52 -1.11
N THR A 37 -23.02 -5.43 -1.25
CA THR A 37 -22.89 -6.82 -0.77
C THR A 37 -21.73 -7.55 -1.45
N ILE A 38 -21.67 -7.48 -2.79
CA ILE A 38 -20.57 -8.09 -3.57
C ILE A 38 -19.23 -7.47 -3.18
N ALA A 39 -19.17 -6.14 -3.05
CA ALA A 39 -17.96 -5.43 -2.64
C ALA A 39 -17.51 -5.84 -1.23
N GLY A 40 -18.45 -6.09 -0.32
CA GLY A 40 -18.18 -6.62 1.02
C GLY A 40 -17.47 -7.97 0.98
N HIS A 41 -18.00 -8.92 0.21
CA HIS A 41 -17.37 -10.24 0.04
C HIS A 41 -15.96 -10.15 -0.58
N ILE A 42 -15.78 -9.28 -1.58
CA ILE A 42 -14.45 -9.05 -2.19
C ILE A 42 -13.48 -8.47 -1.16
N HIS A 43 -13.92 -7.46 -0.39
CA HIS A 43 -13.09 -6.82 0.62
C HIS A 43 -12.69 -7.83 1.71
N GLU A 44 -13.64 -8.58 2.25
CA GLU A 44 -13.38 -9.59 3.26
C GLU A 44 -12.41 -10.67 2.76
N GLY A 45 -12.65 -11.21 1.56
CA GLY A 45 -11.77 -12.21 0.95
C GLY A 45 -10.35 -11.69 0.71
N ALA A 46 -10.23 -10.47 0.20
CA ALA A 46 -8.94 -9.81 -0.02
C ALA A 46 -8.16 -9.59 1.29
N MET A 47 -8.83 -9.12 2.34
CA MET A 47 -8.19 -8.93 3.65
C MET A 47 -7.82 -10.25 4.31
N ALA A 48 -8.65 -11.29 4.14
CA ALA A 48 -8.34 -12.63 4.61
C ALA A 48 -7.10 -13.21 3.90
N PHE A 49 -7.02 -13.05 2.59
CA PHE A 49 -5.86 -13.45 1.79
C PHE A 49 -4.57 -12.74 2.25
N LEU A 50 -4.59 -11.40 2.34
CA LEU A 50 -3.43 -10.63 2.80
C LEU A 50 -2.95 -11.04 4.18
N ASN A 51 -3.88 -11.24 5.13
CA ASN A 51 -3.50 -11.65 6.48
C ASN A 51 -2.82 -13.03 6.50
N ARG A 52 -3.24 -13.95 5.63
CA ARG A 52 -2.61 -15.26 5.50
C ARG A 52 -1.25 -15.16 4.81
N GLU A 53 -1.19 -14.44 3.69
CA GLU A 53 0.04 -14.19 2.95
C GLU A 53 1.10 -13.56 3.86
N TYR A 54 0.75 -12.49 4.59
CA TYR A 54 1.69 -11.75 5.43
C TYR A 54 2.19 -12.56 6.61
N ARG A 55 1.35 -13.46 7.16
CA ARG A 55 1.79 -14.38 8.21
C ARG A 55 2.87 -15.35 7.69
N VAL A 56 2.72 -15.85 6.47
CA VAL A 56 3.73 -16.72 5.85
C VAL A 56 4.99 -15.93 5.48
N LEU A 57 4.83 -14.75 4.87
CA LEU A 57 5.95 -13.87 4.51
C LEU A 57 6.74 -13.38 5.73
N ALA A 58 6.09 -13.17 6.88
CA ALA A 58 6.80 -12.77 8.10
C ALA A 58 7.87 -13.78 8.51
N VAL A 59 7.60 -15.08 8.38
CA VAL A 59 8.59 -16.14 8.65
C VAL A 59 9.75 -16.03 7.67
N PHE A 60 9.46 -15.86 6.37
CA PHE A 60 10.48 -15.67 5.35
C PHE A 60 11.37 -14.45 5.63
N VAL A 61 10.77 -13.31 5.98
CA VAL A 61 11.51 -12.07 6.33
C VAL A 61 12.43 -12.29 7.52
N VAL A 62 11.97 -12.95 8.58
CA VAL A 62 12.80 -13.23 9.77
C VAL A 62 13.98 -14.13 9.40
N VAL A 63 13.76 -15.20 8.63
CA VAL A 63 14.82 -16.13 8.21
C VAL A 63 15.85 -15.41 7.36
N VAL A 64 15.43 -14.64 6.35
CA VAL A 64 16.35 -13.91 5.47
C VAL A 64 17.09 -12.80 6.23
N ALA A 65 16.43 -12.09 7.13
CA ALA A 65 17.09 -11.09 7.97
C ALA A 65 18.19 -11.70 8.84
N ALA A 66 17.95 -12.88 9.43
CA ALA A 66 18.96 -13.61 10.18
C ALA A 66 20.12 -14.06 9.28
N LEU A 67 19.82 -14.63 8.11
CA LEU A 67 20.85 -15.03 7.14
C LEU A 67 21.71 -13.84 6.68
N LEU A 68 21.12 -12.67 6.46
CA LEU A 68 21.86 -11.46 6.09
C LEU A 68 22.73 -10.94 7.24
N ALA A 69 22.23 -11.00 8.47
CA ALA A 69 22.96 -10.54 9.66
C ALA A 69 24.15 -11.45 10.01
N PHE A 70 23.97 -12.78 9.96
CA PHE A 70 24.99 -13.75 10.34
C PHE A 70 25.87 -14.19 9.16
N GLY A 71 25.30 -14.31 7.96
CA GLY A 71 26.04 -14.75 6.76
C GLY A 71 27.13 -13.79 6.31
N ASN A 72 27.00 -12.51 6.65
CA ASN A 72 28.04 -11.50 6.39
C ASN A 72 28.91 -11.18 7.61
N ALA A 73 28.84 -11.94 8.71
CA ALA A 73 29.52 -11.59 9.95
C ALA A 73 31.06 -11.66 9.88
N HIS A 74 31.60 -12.40 8.90
CA HIS A 74 33.05 -12.57 8.71
C HIS A 74 33.66 -11.59 7.70
N GLU A 75 32.85 -10.74 7.08
CA GLU A 75 33.32 -9.74 6.11
C GLU A 75 33.68 -8.44 6.82
N ALA A 76 34.89 -7.92 6.61
CA ALA A 76 35.41 -6.76 7.35
C ALA A 76 34.63 -5.45 7.09
N SER A 77 33.84 -5.40 6.00
CA SER A 77 33.00 -4.26 5.62
C SER A 77 31.52 -4.42 5.99
N SER A 78 31.15 -5.54 6.63
CA SER A 78 29.77 -5.84 6.99
C SER A 78 29.34 -5.15 8.27
N HIS A 79 28.09 -4.67 8.29
CA HIS A 79 27.47 -4.04 9.45
C HIS A 79 26.10 -4.70 9.72
N PRO A 80 25.74 -4.99 10.99
CA PRO A 80 24.40 -5.48 11.35
C PRO A 80 23.23 -4.64 10.84
N LEU A 81 23.48 -3.39 10.41
CA LEU A 81 22.50 -2.50 9.80
C LEU A 81 21.94 -3.04 8.48
N ILE A 82 22.63 -3.97 7.80
CA ILE A 82 22.13 -4.58 6.56
C ILE A 82 20.83 -5.35 6.84
N GLY A 83 20.81 -6.20 7.87
CA GLY A 83 19.61 -6.94 8.27
C GLY A 83 18.50 -6.01 8.73
N LEU A 84 18.83 -4.93 9.46
CA LEU A 84 17.85 -3.93 9.87
C LEU A 84 17.23 -3.20 8.66
N SER A 85 18.05 -2.76 7.71
CA SER A 85 17.59 -2.09 6.48
C SER A 85 16.68 -3.01 5.65
N PHE A 86 17.00 -4.31 5.58
CA PHE A 86 16.14 -5.30 4.93
C PHE A 86 14.77 -5.39 5.61
N VAL A 87 14.72 -5.50 6.94
CA VAL A 87 13.46 -5.58 7.69
C VAL A 87 12.65 -4.29 7.53
N LEU A 88 13.27 -3.12 7.60
CA LEU A 88 12.59 -1.84 7.38
C LEU A 88 12.00 -1.75 5.97
N GLY A 89 12.76 -2.15 4.94
CA GLY A 89 12.27 -2.20 3.57
C GLY A 89 11.12 -3.19 3.39
N ALA A 90 11.20 -4.37 4.02
CA ALA A 90 10.13 -5.36 4.00
C ALA A 90 8.84 -4.84 4.67
N LEU A 91 8.96 -4.14 5.80
CA LEU A 91 7.83 -3.52 6.49
C LEU A 91 7.21 -2.40 5.65
N ALA A 92 8.02 -1.53 5.04
CA ALA A 92 7.56 -0.48 4.14
C ALA A 92 6.81 -1.06 2.92
N SER A 93 7.36 -2.11 2.30
CA SER A 93 6.73 -2.83 1.18
C SER A 93 5.39 -3.47 1.58
N GLY A 94 5.36 -4.19 2.71
CA GLY A 94 4.14 -4.78 3.24
C GLY A 94 3.08 -3.73 3.59
N ALA A 95 3.48 -2.61 4.19
CA ALA A 95 2.56 -1.51 4.45
C ALA A 95 1.98 -0.94 3.15
N ALA A 96 2.81 -0.74 2.12
CA ALA A 96 2.35 -0.25 0.82
C ALA A 96 1.34 -1.19 0.16
N GLY A 97 1.61 -2.49 0.17
CA GLY A 97 0.69 -3.51 -0.36
C GLY A 97 -0.65 -3.53 0.39
N PHE A 98 -0.61 -3.45 1.72
CA PHE A 98 -1.82 -3.44 2.56
C PHE A 98 -2.70 -2.22 2.28
N PHE A 99 -2.13 -1.02 2.28
CA PHE A 99 -2.89 0.20 2.00
C PHE A 99 -3.41 0.21 0.55
N GLY A 100 -2.60 -0.25 -0.40
CA GLY A 100 -2.99 -0.40 -1.81
C GLY A 100 -4.19 -1.31 -2.00
N MET A 101 -4.19 -2.51 -1.40
CA MET A 101 -5.32 -3.42 -1.50
C MET A 101 -6.58 -2.87 -0.82
N LYS A 102 -6.42 -2.19 0.32
CA LYS A 102 -7.53 -1.58 1.04
C LYS A 102 -8.22 -0.48 0.22
N ILE A 103 -7.47 0.37 -0.51
CA ILE A 103 -8.10 1.37 -1.37
C ILE A 103 -8.69 0.74 -2.64
N ALA A 104 -8.02 -0.25 -3.24
CA ALA A 104 -8.50 -0.91 -4.45
C ALA A 104 -9.86 -1.59 -4.25
N THR A 105 -10.03 -2.31 -3.14
CA THR A 105 -11.28 -2.99 -2.76
C THR A 105 -12.40 -2.03 -2.37
N VAL A 106 -12.09 -0.76 -2.08
CA VAL A 106 -13.06 0.30 -1.81
C VAL A 106 -13.42 1.06 -3.09
N ALA A 107 -12.45 1.24 -3.99
CA ALA A 107 -12.60 2.00 -5.22
C ALA A 107 -13.35 1.24 -6.33
N ASN A 108 -13.26 -0.09 -6.35
CA ASN A 108 -13.87 -0.95 -7.38
C ASN A 108 -15.40 -0.71 -7.52
N VAL A 109 -16.16 -0.79 -6.42
CA VAL A 109 -17.62 -0.68 -6.41
C VAL A 109 -18.07 0.74 -6.74
N ARG A 110 -17.30 1.73 -6.29
CA ARG A 110 -17.55 3.15 -6.57
C ARG A 110 -17.27 3.50 -8.04
N THR A 111 -16.27 2.86 -8.62
CA THR A 111 -15.98 2.96 -10.06
C THR A 111 -17.13 2.36 -10.87
N THR A 112 -17.61 1.17 -10.48
CA THR A 112 -18.79 0.54 -11.10
C THR A 112 -20.04 1.41 -10.96
N SER A 113 -20.27 2.02 -9.79
CA SER A 113 -21.42 2.89 -9.56
C SER A 113 -21.35 4.14 -10.46
N ALA A 114 -20.19 4.79 -10.49
CA ALA A 114 -19.95 5.95 -11.35
C ALA A 114 -20.12 5.62 -12.84
N ALA A 115 -19.74 4.42 -13.28
CA ALA A 115 -19.87 3.97 -14.66
C ALA A 115 -21.32 3.90 -15.14
N ARG A 116 -22.29 3.76 -14.23
CA ARG A 116 -23.73 3.82 -14.56
C ARG A 116 -24.16 5.20 -15.06
N THR A 117 -23.40 6.25 -14.75
CA THR A 117 -23.71 7.63 -15.13
C THR A 117 -22.75 8.21 -16.16
N SER A 118 -21.46 7.87 -16.09
CA SER A 118 -20.45 8.39 -17.02
C SER A 118 -19.15 7.61 -16.95
N LEU A 119 -18.59 7.28 -18.11
CA LEU A 119 -17.26 6.69 -18.22
C LEU A 119 -16.17 7.61 -17.65
N ASN A 120 -16.25 8.92 -17.90
CA ASN A 120 -15.27 9.88 -17.39
C ASN A 120 -15.28 9.94 -15.85
N LYS A 121 -16.46 9.86 -15.23
CA LYS A 121 -16.57 9.79 -13.76
C LYS A 121 -15.96 8.49 -13.23
N ALA A 122 -16.28 7.36 -13.85
CA ALA A 122 -15.72 6.06 -13.48
C ALA A 122 -14.18 6.06 -13.56
N LEU A 123 -13.64 6.55 -14.67
CA LEU A 123 -12.20 6.68 -14.86
C LEU A 123 -11.57 7.58 -13.79
N GLY A 124 -12.21 8.70 -13.43
CA GLY A 124 -11.74 9.58 -12.36
C GLY A 124 -11.64 8.88 -11.00
N VAL A 125 -12.61 8.02 -10.66
CA VAL A 125 -12.59 7.22 -9.42
C VAL A 125 -11.51 6.13 -9.49
N ALA A 126 -11.44 5.38 -10.58
CA ALA A 126 -10.46 4.32 -10.79
C ALA A 126 -9.03 4.85 -10.73
N PHE A 127 -8.77 5.95 -11.46
CA PHE A 127 -7.46 6.59 -11.51
C PHE A 127 -7.08 7.18 -10.15
N SER A 128 -8.04 7.77 -9.42
CA SER A 128 -7.79 8.24 -8.05
C SER A 128 -7.46 7.09 -7.09
N GLY A 129 -8.10 5.93 -7.24
CA GLY A 129 -7.76 4.73 -6.47
C GLY A 129 -6.34 4.22 -6.77
N GLY A 130 -5.96 4.16 -8.06
CA GLY A 130 -4.61 3.79 -8.47
C GLY A 130 -3.55 4.79 -8.04
N ALA A 131 -3.86 6.10 -8.10
CA ALA A 131 -2.97 7.16 -7.64
C ALA A 131 -2.65 7.04 -6.14
N VAL A 132 -3.63 6.67 -5.31
CA VAL A 132 -3.37 6.40 -3.88
C VAL A 132 -2.31 5.31 -3.71
N MET A 133 -2.44 4.19 -4.43
CA MET A 133 -1.47 3.10 -4.36
C MET A 133 -0.06 3.59 -4.72
N GLY A 134 0.08 4.30 -5.84
CA GLY A 134 1.38 4.83 -6.28
C GLY A 134 2.00 5.81 -5.26
N MET A 135 1.19 6.71 -4.70
CA MET A 135 1.67 7.71 -3.74
C MET A 135 2.03 7.10 -2.38
N VAL A 136 1.39 6.00 -1.96
CA VAL A 136 1.80 5.24 -0.78
C VAL A 136 3.15 4.57 -1.01
N VAL A 137 3.37 3.95 -2.18
CA VAL A 137 4.65 3.31 -2.53
C VAL A 137 5.78 4.35 -2.53
N VAL A 138 5.57 5.49 -3.18
CA VAL A 138 6.55 6.58 -3.19
C VAL A 138 6.78 7.12 -1.78
N GLY A 139 5.71 7.38 -1.02
CA GLY A 139 5.82 7.97 0.31
C GLY A 139 6.47 7.08 1.37
N LEU A 140 6.39 5.76 1.23
CA LEU A 140 7.06 4.80 2.12
C LEU A 140 8.47 4.41 1.65
N GLY A 141 8.74 4.54 0.36
CA GLY A 141 10.04 4.18 -0.23
C GLY A 141 11.09 5.29 -0.20
N VAL A 142 10.68 6.54 0.04
CA VAL A 142 11.52 7.75 0.06
C VAL A 142 11.67 8.27 1.47
#